data_AF-A0A497IYN7-F1
#
_entry.id   AF-A0A497IYN7-F1
#
_cell.length_a   1.000
_cell.length_b   1.000
_cell.length_c   1.000
_cell.angle_alpha   90.00
_cell.angle_beta   90.00
_cell.angle_gamma   90.00
#
_symmetry.space_group_name_H-M   'P 1'
#
loop_
_entity.id
_entity.type
_entity.pdbx_description
1 polymer ?
#
loop_
_entity_poly.entity_id
_entity_poly.type
_entity_poly.pdbx_seq_one_letter_code
_entity_poly.pdbx_strand_id
1 'polypeptide(L)'
;MSFTFTVSKEDFKDYFRCPRKLSLKVMGFKVREFKRKEGFVSPTYAIGLSGEKLTEQILEIIASVQAEKSGEMVEVLTERGSDESKIIRKLSKLITLDEKAGLREVGKELVSLTVKKAFETDAGIQEEYGKRIIQETSRKFMNLMGDLYNKFSKIKSVYKPVLKNRDICSLGYPDFQVDTEQGQVLIEVKNWANLNSAISEGKHDLLYYNSLLKDKMLGASTHISEKLPTPINSILVIPRHGIIQKISDPIPKYREIAVEIWKIKRAAIVEKKLPYVKTEPSICKRCGFKKYCHEEGETLEQAKPLPLISAIARKEAEEDLEKSRKEMLRLPNGFSVAYFTLKKEAAKGNLKALEKMNALREFITQRHRTIIKKEIETLFKAMPNEFEEWGGKALLNNYYMKISRAINMLFPQIEDKIEEIIRVSRRKWNV
;
A
#
# COMPACT_ATOMS: atom_id res chain seq x y z
N MET A 1 17.68 -4.24 4.11
CA MET A 1 17.30 -4.55 2.71
C MET A 1 15.82 -4.22 2.49
N SER A 2 15.51 -3.42 1.45
CA SER A 2 14.21 -2.77 1.20
C SER A 2 13.27 -3.48 0.23
N PHE A 3 13.62 -4.68 -0.27
CA PHE A 3 12.74 -5.41 -1.19
C PHE A 3 11.60 -6.14 -0.46
N THR A 4 10.49 -6.33 -1.17
CA THR A 4 9.30 -7.04 -0.71
C THR A 4 9.14 -8.38 -1.43
N PHE A 5 8.55 -9.37 -0.75
CA PHE A 5 8.10 -10.64 -1.35
C PHE A 5 6.69 -10.47 -1.92
N THR A 6 6.47 -9.43 -2.71
CA THR A 6 5.26 -9.19 -3.49
C THR A 6 5.68 -8.57 -4.80
N VAL A 7 4.85 -8.63 -5.85
CA VAL A 7 5.03 -7.73 -6.99
C VAL A 7 4.26 -6.44 -6.68
N SER A 8 4.95 -5.31 -6.72
CA SER A 8 4.42 -4.00 -6.37
C SER A 8 4.32 -3.09 -7.60
N LYS A 9 3.59 -1.99 -7.49
CA LYS A 9 3.53 -0.97 -8.54
C LYS A 9 4.92 -0.45 -8.92
N GLU A 10 5.83 -0.34 -7.95
CA GLU A 10 7.18 0.14 -8.21
C GLU A 10 8.06 -0.89 -8.93
N ASP A 11 7.81 -2.18 -8.71
CA ASP A 11 8.47 -3.24 -9.49
C ASP A 11 8.06 -3.16 -10.96
N PHE A 12 6.78 -2.89 -11.26
CA PHE A 12 6.30 -2.64 -12.62
C PHE A 12 6.95 -1.39 -13.22
N LYS A 13 7.01 -0.28 -12.48
CA LYS A 13 7.68 0.95 -12.97
C LYS A 13 9.17 0.72 -13.24
N ASP A 14 9.86 -0.01 -12.38
CA ASP A 14 11.26 -0.35 -12.60
C ASP A 14 11.43 -1.33 -13.77
N TYR A 15 10.55 -2.33 -13.90
CA TYR A 15 10.54 -3.26 -15.03
C TYR A 15 10.35 -2.53 -16.37
N PHE A 16 9.35 -1.66 -16.49
CA PHE A 16 9.10 -0.90 -17.72
C PHE A 16 10.22 0.09 -18.06
N ARG A 17 10.93 0.61 -17.04
CA ARG A 17 12.08 1.49 -17.27
C ARG A 17 13.34 0.70 -17.63
N CYS A 18 13.68 -0.32 -16.85
CA CYS A 18 14.82 -1.20 -17.06
C CYS A 18 14.79 -2.39 -16.07
N PRO A 19 14.59 -3.64 -16.54
CA PRO A 19 14.67 -4.86 -15.73
C PRO A 19 15.93 -5.01 -14.86
N ARG A 20 17.11 -4.56 -15.33
CA ARG A 20 18.34 -4.56 -14.52
C ARG A 20 18.23 -3.68 -13.28
N LYS A 21 17.51 -2.56 -13.36
CA LYS A 21 17.30 -1.65 -12.23
C LYS A 21 16.48 -2.32 -11.13
N LEU A 22 15.45 -3.08 -11.50
CA LEU A 22 14.69 -3.91 -10.56
C LEU A 22 15.63 -4.90 -9.86
N SER A 23 16.43 -5.65 -10.62
CA SER A 23 17.38 -6.63 -10.07
C SER A 23 18.35 -5.99 -9.06
N LEU A 24 18.99 -4.87 -9.44
CA LEU A 24 19.92 -4.15 -8.58
C LEU A 24 19.28 -3.63 -7.29
N LYS A 25 18.05 -3.10 -7.36
CA LYS A 25 17.30 -2.68 -6.17
C LYS A 25 16.98 -3.86 -5.26
N VAL A 26 16.61 -5.01 -5.83
CA VAL A 26 16.34 -6.24 -5.07
C VAL A 26 17.59 -6.76 -4.37
N MET A 27 18.75 -6.71 -5.03
CA MET A 27 20.05 -7.01 -4.41
C MET A 27 20.46 -6.02 -3.32
N GLY A 28 19.81 -4.86 -3.23
CA GLY A 28 20.06 -3.84 -2.22
C GLY A 28 21.04 -2.74 -2.64
N PHE A 29 21.40 -2.65 -3.91
CA PHE A 29 22.19 -1.52 -4.42
C PHE A 29 21.43 -0.21 -4.24
N LYS A 30 22.15 0.81 -3.76
CA LYS A 30 21.63 2.17 -3.62
C LYS A 30 22.37 3.09 -4.56
N VAL A 31 21.63 3.96 -5.22
CA VAL A 31 22.22 5.12 -5.92
C VAL A 31 22.44 6.23 -4.91
N ARG A 32 23.56 6.95 -5.02
CA ARG A 32 23.75 8.18 -4.24
C ARG A 32 22.57 9.08 -4.57
N GLU A 33 21.79 9.42 -3.56
CA GLU A 33 20.85 10.52 -3.70
C GLU A 33 21.69 11.76 -4.02
N PHE A 34 21.41 12.40 -5.15
CA PHE A 34 21.93 13.74 -5.37
C PHE A 34 21.42 14.57 -4.19
N LYS A 35 22.32 14.93 -3.26
CA LYS A 35 22.03 15.98 -2.29
C LYS A 35 21.65 17.19 -3.13
N ARG A 36 20.35 17.49 -3.25
CA ARG A 36 19.90 18.80 -3.70
C ARG A 36 20.63 19.82 -2.84
N LYS A 37 21.05 20.94 -3.43
CA LYS A 37 21.74 22.05 -2.75
C LYS A 37 21.23 22.19 -1.31
N GLU A 38 22.15 22.25 -0.36
CA GLU A 38 21.84 22.45 1.07
C GLU A 38 20.79 23.57 1.20
N GLY A 39 19.65 23.26 1.80
CA GLY A 39 18.58 24.23 2.08
C GLY A 39 17.18 23.95 1.49
N PHE A 40 17.01 23.07 0.50
CA PHE A 40 15.64 22.76 -0.03
C PHE A 40 15.32 21.27 -0.06
N VAL A 41 14.59 20.81 0.94
CA VAL A 41 13.88 19.53 0.93
C VAL A 41 12.47 19.80 0.40
N SER A 42 12.13 19.21 -0.75
CA SER A 42 10.78 19.32 -1.30
C SER A 42 9.82 18.58 -0.36
N PRO A 43 8.73 19.21 0.10
CA PRO A 43 7.78 18.57 1.02
C PRO A 43 6.81 17.64 0.30
N THR A 44 7.37 16.65 -0.41
CA THR A 44 6.58 15.72 -1.22
C THR A 44 5.51 14.99 -0.41
N TYR A 45 5.81 14.70 0.86
CA TYR A 45 4.86 14.10 1.79
C TYR A 45 3.69 15.04 2.10
N ALA A 46 3.95 16.26 2.58
CA ALA A 46 2.89 17.24 2.87
C ALA A 46 2.08 17.65 1.62
N ILE A 47 2.73 17.73 0.45
CA ILE A 47 2.05 17.95 -0.83
C ILE A 47 1.06 16.82 -1.13
N GLY A 48 1.48 15.56 -0.99
CA GLY A 48 0.59 14.41 -1.18
C GLY A 48 -0.55 14.42 -0.18
N LEU A 49 -0.22 14.54 1.10
CA LEU A 49 -1.17 14.53 2.22
C LEU A 49 -2.24 15.62 2.09
N SER A 50 -1.85 16.85 1.73
CA SER A 50 -2.81 17.94 1.50
C SER A 50 -3.77 17.65 0.34
N GLY A 51 -3.29 17.01 -0.73
CA GLY A 51 -4.13 16.63 -1.87
C GLY A 51 -5.12 15.51 -1.52
N GLU A 52 -4.64 14.46 -0.87
CA GLU A 52 -5.49 13.35 -0.38
C GLU A 52 -6.55 13.88 0.57
N LYS A 53 -6.15 14.69 1.56
CA LYS A 53 -7.07 15.24 2.57
C LYS A 53 -8.10 16.17 1.95
N LEU A 54 -7.70 17.04 1.01
CA LEU A 54 -8.64 17.91 0.32
C LEU A 54 -9.65 17.11 -0.52
N THR A 55 -9.21 16.02 -1.15
CA THR A 55 -10.09 15.13 -1.92
C THR A 55 -11.11 14.43 -1.01
N GLU A 56 -10.66 13.91 0.15
CA GLU A 56 -11.54 13.33 1.19
C GLU A 56 -12.62 14.32 1.62
N GLN A 57 -12.23 15.58 1.93
CA GLN A 57 -13.17 16.62 2.34
C GLN A 57 -14.18 16.98 1.24
N ILE A 58 -13.75 17.01 -0.03
CA ILE A 58 -14.67 17.26 -1.15
C ILE A 58 -15.69 16.12 -1.28
N LEU A 59 -15.25 14.85 -1.20
CA LEU A 59 -16.16 13.70 -1.24
C LEU A 59 -17.21 13.77 -0.13
N GLU A 60 -16.81 14.22 1.05
CA GLU A 60 -17.71 14.38 2.18
C GLU A 60 -18.71 15.54 2.01
N ILE A 61 -18.27 16.67 1.45
CA ILE A 61 -19.18 17.77 1.07
C ILE A 61 -20.23 17.26 0.08
N ILE A 62 -19.79 16.52 -0.95
CA ILE A 62 -20.68 15.93 -1.96
C ILE A 62 -21.69 14.98 -1.30
N ALA A 63 -21.21 14.05 -0.45
CA ALA A 63 -22.07 13.12 0.27
C ALA A 63 -23.09 13.85 1.16
N SER A 64 -22.66 14.91 1.87
CA SER A 64 -23.53 15.73 2.73
C SER A 64 -24.65 16.42 1.93
N VAL A 65 -24.30 17.04 0.81
CA VAL A 65 -25.28 17.70 -0.07
C VAL A 65 -26.25 16.68 -0.68
N GLN A 66 -25.79 15.48 -1.03
CA GLN A 66 -26.64 14.41 -1.54
C GLN A 66 -27.58 13.87 -0.45
N ALA A 67 -27.09 13.70 0.77
CA ALA A 67 -27.85 13.18 1.91
C ALA A 67 -28.92 14.17 2.39
N GLU A 68 -28.63 15.47 2.45
CA GLU A 68 -29.63 16.51 2.76
C GLU A 68 -30.80 16.49 1.76
N LYS A 69 -30.51 16.26 0.48
CA LYS A 69 -31.54 16.12 -0.57
C LYS A 69 -32.37 14.84 -0.41
N SER A 70 -31.84 13.79 0.20
CA SER A 70 -32.52 12.50 0.40
C SER A 70 -33.06 12.27 1.82
N GLY A 71 -32.83 13.18 2.76
CA GLY A 71 -33.25 13.03 4.16
C GLY A 71 -32.44 12.04 5.00
N GLU A 72 -31.21 11.72 4.58
CA GLU A 72 -30.32 10.76 5.25
C GLU A 72 -29.20 11.44 6.04
N MET A 73 -28.57 10.73 6.98
CA MET A 73 -27.40 11.21 7.73
C MET A 73 -26.11 10.62 7.16
N VAL A 74 -25.07 11.45 7.05
CA VAL A 74 -23.72 11.03 6.62
C VAL A 74 -22.88 10.67 7.83
N GLU A 75 -22.38 9.44 7.88
CA GLU A 75 -21.39 9.01 8.86
C GLU A 75 -19.98 9.40 8.41
N VAL A 76 -19.23 10.02 9.31
CA VAL A 76 -17.86 10.49 9.06
C VAL A 76 -16.91 9.62 9.87
N LEU A 77 -16.11 8.81 9.20
CA LEU A 77 -15.25 7.81 9.82
C LEU A 77 -13.96 8.37 10.42
N THR A 78 -13.62 9.63 10.12
CA THR A 78 -12.38 10.27 10.56
C THR A 78 -12.70 11.41 11.52
N GLU A 79 -12.15 11.37 12.74
CA GLU A 79 -12.25 12.49 13.69
C GLU A 79 -11.60 13.75 13.09
N ARG A 80 -12.30 14.89 13.20
CA ARG A 80 -11.88 16.18 12.64
C ARG A 80 -11.85 17.24 13.73
N GLY A 81 -10.97 18.23 13.54
CA GLY A 81 -10.96 19.43 14.36
C GLY A 81 -12.25 20.24 14.17
N SER A 82 -12.69 20.92 15.22
CA SER A 82 -13.96 21.67 15.25
C SER A 82 -14.11 22.68 14.11
N ASP A 83 -13.02 23.35 13.71
CA ASP A 83 -13.04 24.36 12.64
C ASP A 83 -13.23 23.76 11.26
N GLU A 84 -12.64 22.59 10.99
CA GLU A 84 -12.79 21.88 9.73
C GLU A 84 -14.24 21.44 9.51
N SER A 85 -14.87 20.90 10.57
CA SER A 85 -16.27 20.50 10.55
C SER A 85 -17.21 21.69 10.31
N LYS A 86 -16.91 22.86 10.90
CA LYS A 86 -17.69 24.10 10.68
C LYS A 86 -17.62 24.55 9.22
N ILE A 87 -16.42 24.56 8.63
CA ILE A 87 -16.20 24.99 7.24
C ILE A 87 -16.93 24.05 6.26
N ILE A 88 -16.79 22.74 6.45
CA ILE A 88 -17.46 21.74 5.59
C ILE A 88 -18.98 21.87 5.69
N ARG A 89 -19.54 21.99 6.89
CA ARG A 89 -20.98 22.22 7.07
C ARG A 89 -21.46 23.52 6.42
N LYS A 90 -20.66 24.59 6.50
CA LYS A 90 -20.96 25.87 5.84
C LYS A 90 -20.95 25.72 4.31
N LEU A 91 -19.97 25.02 3.75
CA LEU A 91 -19.91 24.72 2.32
C LEU A 91 -21.11 23.91 1.84
N SER A 92 -21.45 22.81 2.52
CA SER A 92 -22.60 21.98 2.16
C SER A 92 -23.90 22.80 2.11
N LYS A 93 -24.16 23.62 3.14
CA LYS A 93 -25.32 24.52 3.17
C LYS A 93 -25.34 25.52 2.01
N LEU A 94 -24.21 26.18 1.75
CA LEU A 94 -24.11 27.15 0.65
C LEU A 94 -24.36 26.50 -0.72
N ILE A 95 -23.95 25.24 -0.90
CA ILE A 95 -24.23 24.48 -2.13
C ILE A 95 -25.72 24.14 -2.22
N THR A 96 -26.33 23.69 -1.13
CA THR A 96 -27.77 23.39 -1.08
C THR A 96 -28.63 24.62 -1.39
N LEU A 97 -28.18 25.82 -1.01
CA LEU A 97 -28.85 27.10 -1.26
C LEU A 97 -28.45 27.79 -2.60
N ASP A 98 -27.54 27.21 -3.39
CA ASP A 98 -26.95 27.81 -4.61
C ASP A 98 -26.32 29.22 -4.42
N GLU A 99 -25.75 29.50 -3.25
CA GLU A 99 -25.14 30.80 -2.90
C GLU A 99 -23.69 30.92 -3.41
N LYS A 100 -23.53 31.18 -4.70
CA LYS A 100 -22.22 31.18 -5.40
C LYS A 100 -21.17 32.13 -4.87
N ALA A 101 -21.57 33.28 -4.32
CA ALA A 101 -20.64 34.30 -3.81
C ALA A 101 -19.90 33.82 -2.55
N GLY A 102 -20.60 33.16 -1.62
CA GLY A 102 -20.01 32.64 -0.38
C GLY A 102 -19.12 31.42 -0.58
N LEU A 103 -19.42 30.58 -1.60
CA LEU A 103 -18.70 29.33 -1.85
C LEU A 103 -17.21 29.51 -2.11
N ARG A 104 -16.83 30.55 -2.86
CA ARG A 104 -15.42 30.78 -3.22
C ARG A 104 -14.57 31.14 -2.00
N GLU A 105 -15.09 31.97 -1.10
CA GLU A 105 -14.34 32.39 0.09
C GLU A 105 -14.22 31.25 1.09
N VAL A 106 -15.31 30.53 1.37
CA VAL A 106 -15.27 29.38 2.29
C VAL A 106 -14.43 28.23 1.69
N GLY A 107 -14.43 28.07 0.37
CA GLY A 107 -13.57 27.10 -0.32
C GLY A 107 -12.08 27.43 -0.15
N LYS A 108 -11.69 28.71 -0.25
CA LYS A 108 -10.32 29.15 0.04
C LYS A 108 -9.93 28.92 1.51
N GLU A 109 -10.85 29.14 2.44
CA GLU A 109 -10.64 28.84 3.87
C GLU A 109 -10.33 27.36 4.08
N LEU A 110 -11.12 26.46 3.47
CA LEU A 110 -10.88 25.01 3.55
C LEU A 110 -9.52 24.63 2.98
N VAL A 111 -9.20 25.08 1.75
CA VAL A 111 -7.91 24.79 1.10
C VAL A 111 -6.75 25.30 1.97
N SER A 112 -6.88 26.50 2.52
CA SER A 112 -5.86 27.09 3.39
C SER A 112 -5.65 26.29 4.67
N LEU A 113 -6.73 25.89 5.34
CA LEU A 113 -6.68 25.07 6.55
C LEU A 113 -6.02 23.71 6.27
N THR A 114 -6.43 23.04 5.20
CA THR A 114 -5.93 21.71 4.83
C THR A 114 -4.45 21.73 4.47
N VAL A 115 -4.00 22.72 3.69
CA VAL A 115 -2.57 22.87 3.37
C VAL A 115 -1.78 23.25 4.62
N LYS A 116 -2.25 24.18 5.46
CA LYS A 116 -1.55 24.53 6.70
C LYS A 116 -1.34 23.32 7.60
N LYS A 117 -2.41 22.55 7.88
CA LYS A 117 -2.33 21.32 8.68
C LYS A 117 -1.35 20.31 8.13
N ALA A 118 -1.36 20.07 6.81
CA ALA A 118 -0.44 19.12 6.20
C ALA A 118 1.04 19.54 6.31
N PHE A 119 1.31 20.85 6.44
CA PHE A 119 2.64 21.43 6.54
C PHE A 119 3.06 21.77 7.98
N GLU A 120 2.20 21.57 8.99
CA GLU A 120 2.50 21.86 10.41
C GLU A 120 3.74 21.12 10.92
N THR A 121 3.99 19.90 10.42
CA THR A 121 5.15 19.08 10.80
C THR A 121 6.44 19.45 10.08
N ASP A 122 6.39 20.32 9.06
CA ASP A 122 7.53 20.68 8.21
C ASP A 122 8.03 22.13 8.51
N ALA A 123 8.32 22.41 9.79
CA ALA A 123 8.71 23.75 10.24
C ALA A 123 10.04 24.24 9.61
N GLY A 124 9.97 25.41 8.94
CA GLY A 124 11.12 26.13 8.39
C GLY A 124 11.29 25.96 6.87
N ILE A 125 11.39 27.08 6.13
CA ILE A 125 11.61 27.18 4.67
C ILE A 125 10.38 26.88 3.78
N GLN A 126 9.30 26.28 4.30
CA GLN A 126 8.20 25.79 3.46
C GLN A 126 6.92 26.64 3.39
N GLU A 127 6.85 27.75 4.15
CA GLU A 127 5.64 28.60 4.20
C GLU A 127 5.30 29.20 2.82
N GLU A 128 6.32 29.64 2.08
CA GLU A 128 6.13 30.20 0.73
C GLU A 128 5.68 29.13 -0.28
N TYR A 129 6.11 27.88 -0.10
CA TYR A 129 5.66 26.77 -0.93
C TYR A 129 4.20 26.43 -0.61
N GLY A 130 3.83 26.36 0.67
CA GLY A 130 2.44 26.19 1.10
C GLY A 130 1.52 27.30 0.57
N LYS A 131 1.94 28.56 0.66
CA LYS A 131 1.20 29.71 0.09
C LYS A 131 0.94 29.54 -1.42
N ARG A 132 1.93 29.09 -2.18
CA ARG A 132 1.78 28.79 -3.61
C ARG A 132 0.76 27.67 -3.87
N ILE A 133 0.81 26.57 -3.11
CA ILE A 133 -0.18 25.48 -3.22
C ILE A 133 -1.59 26.02 -2.93
N ILE A 134 -1.75 26.82 -1.87
CA ILE A 134 -3.04 27.41 -1.49
C ILE A 134 -3.58 28.25 -2.64
N GLN A 135 -2.78 29.16 -3.21
CA GLN A 135 -3.20 30.01 -4.31
C GLN A 135 -3.61 29.18 -5.55
N GLU A 136 -2.76 28.24 -5.96
CA GLU A 136 -3.00 27.44 -7.16
C GLU A 136 -4.24 26.54 -7.03
N THR A 137 -4.35 25.86 -5.89
CA THR A 137 -5.45 24.92 -5.59
C THR A 137 -6.76 25.67 -5.37
N SER A 138 -6.76 26.78 -4.62
CA SER A 138 -7.98 27.56 -4.35
C SER A 138 -8.63 28.08 -5.63
N ARG A 139 -7.82 28.48 -6.61
CA ARG A 139 -8.32 28.94 -7.92
C ARG A 139 -9.07 27.86 -8.70
N LYS A 140 -8.78 26.58 -8.43
CA LYS A 140 -9.33 25.42 -9.13
C LYS A 140 -10.33 24.61 -8.31
N PHE A 141 -10.43 24.91 -7.02
CA PHE A 141 -11.24 24.17 -6.05
C PHE A 141 -12.71 24.01 -6.45
N MET A 142 -13.39 25.10 -6.82
CA MET A 142 -14.81 25.03 -7.18
C MET A 142 -15.07 24.21 -8.45
N ASN A 143 -14.18 24.30 -9.43
CA ASN A 143 -14.27 23.49 -10.64
C ASN A 143 -14.09 22.00 -10.31
N LEU A 144 -13.07 21.69 -9.51
CA LEU A 144 -12.81 20.33 -9.05
C LEU A 144 -14.00 19.74 -8.29
N MET A 145 -14.59 20.50 -7.37
CA MET A 145 -15.75 20.09 -6.61
C MET A 145 -16.95 19.83 -7.51
N GLY A 146 -17.24 20.75 -8.45
CA GLY A 146 -18.32 20.58 -9.43
C GLY A 146 -18.11 19.35 -10.32
N ASP A 147 -16.88 19.14 -10.81
CA ASP A 147 -16.54 18.01 -11.66
C ASP A 147 -16.65 16.66 -10.90
N LEU A 148 -16.26 16.62 -9.61
CA LEU A 148 -16.44 15.44 -8.76
C LEU A 148 -17.93 15.21 -8.46
N TYR A 149 -18.68 16.26 -8.13
CA TYR A 149 -20.13 16.18 -7.87
C TYR A 149 -20.88 15.60 -9.07
N ASN A 150 -20.52 16.03 -10.29
CA ASN A 150 -21.14 15.54 -11.52
C ASN A 150 -20.72 14.12 -11.90
N LYS A 151 -19.57 13.62 -11.40
CA LYS A 151 -19.07 12.27 -11.69
C LYS A 151 -19.61 11.20 -10.75
N PHE A 152 -19.98 11.56 -9.53
CA PHE A 152 -20.47 10.62 -8.54
C PHE A 152 -22.00 10.68 -8.44
N SER A 153 -22.65 9.54 -8.66
CA SER A 153 -24.00 9.32 -8.10
C SER A 153 -23.95 9.37 -6.58
N LYS A 154 -25.10 9.20 -5.90
CA LYS A 154 -25.19 9.23 -4.44
C LYS A 154 -24.09 8.37 -3.79
N ILE A 155 -23.25 9.01 -2.99
CA ILE A 155 -22.15 8.38 -2.26
C ILE A 155 -22.74 7.72 -1.00
N LYS A 156 -22.44 6.43 -0.81
CA LYS A 156 -22.85 5.65 0.37
C LYS A 156 -21.75 5.61 1.42
N SER A 157 -20.51 5.39 0.98
CA SER A 157 -19.35 5.27 1.86
C SER A 157 -18.04 5.52 1.12
N VAL A 158 -16.99 5.84 1.87
CA VAL A 158 -15.63 6.05 1.37
C VAL A 158 -14.67 5.23 2.21
N TYR A 159 -13.86 4.41 1.56
CA TYR A 159 -12.89 3.52 2.20
C TYR A 159 -11.47 3.87 1.77
N LYS A 160 -10.49 3.53 2.62
CA LYS A 160 -9.09 3.35 2.21
C LYS A 160 -8.85 1.86 1.98
N PRO A 161 -8.89 1.37 0.73
CA PRO A 161 -8.87 -0.05 0.45
C PRO A 161 -7.44 -0.58 0.36
N VAL A 162 -7.30 -1.89 0.56
CA VAL A 162 -6.15 -2.67 0.12
C VAL A 162 -6.62 -3.61 -0.98
N LEU A 163 -6.01 -3.45 -2.17
CA LEU A 163 -6.22 -4.33 -3.30
C LEU A 163 -5.22 -5.48 -3.26
N LYS A 164 -5.67 -6.66 -3.63
CA LYS A 164 -4.86 -7.89 -3.58
C LYS A 164 -5.05 -8.68 -4.87
N ASN A 165 -3.96 -9.23 -5.39
CA ASN A 165 -4.00 -10.26 -6.43
C ASN A 165 -3.22 -11.49 -5.97
N ARG A 166 -3.92 -12.60 -5.78
CA ARG A 166 -3.38 -13.87 -5.25
C ARG A 166 -2.77 -14.77 -6.32
N ASP A 167 -2.95 -14.47 -7.61
CA ASP A 167 -2.28 -15.18 -8.69
C ASP A 167 -0.79 -14.82 -8.66
N ILE A 168 -0.47 -13.53 -8.78
CA ILE A 168 0.92 -13.06 -8.90
C ILE A 168 1.47 -12.49 -7.58
N CYS A 169 0.76 -12.68 -6.46
CA CYS A 169 1.10 -12.20 -5.12
C CYS A 169 1.42 -10.69 -5.08
N SER A 170 0.45 -9.87 -5.46
CA SER A 170 0.57 -8.42 -5.55
C SER A 170 -0.40 -7.68 -4.63
N LEU A 171 0.02 -6.50 -4.16
CA LEU A 171 -0.77 -5.61 -3.30
C LEU A 171 -0.83 -4.21 -3.89
N GLY A 172 -1.98 -3.55 -3.75
CA GLY A 172 -2.21 -2.16 -4.17
C GLY A 172 -2.89 -1.37 -3.07
N TYR A 173 -2.58 -0.07 -3.01
CA TYR A 173 -3.06 0.85 -1.99
C TYR A 173 -3.48 2.15 -2.69
N PRO A 174 -4.61 2.16 -3.42
CA PRO A 174 -5.17 3.41 -3.92
C PRO A 174 -5.64 4.27 -2.74
N ASP A 175 -5.71 5.58 -2.95
CA ASP A 175 -6.04 6.52 -1.88
C ASP A 175 -7.46 6.29 -1.35
N PHE A 176 -8.43 6.06 -2.25
CA PHE A 176 -9.82 5.79 -1.86
C PHE A 176 -10.52 4.76 -2.75
N GLN A 177 -11.54 4.12 -2.18
CA GLN A 177 -12.64 3.48 -2.89
C GLN A 177 -13.95 4.08 -2.41
N VAL A 178 -14.73 4.62 -3.33
CA VAL A 178 -16.04 5.24 -3.06
C VAL A 178 -17.13 4.27 -3.46
N ASP A 179 -18.03 3.95 -2.55
CA ASP A 179 -19.25 3.21 -2.85
C ASP A 179 -20.36 4.17 -3.26
N THR A 180 -21.03 3.87 -4.36
CA THR A 180 -22.12 4.69 -4.90
C THR A 180 -23.27 3.82 -5.35
N GLU A 181 -24.43 4.42 -5.56
CA GLU A 181 -25.59 3.71 -6.12
C GLU A 181 -25.32 3.03 -7.47
N GLN A 182 -24.48 3.61 -8.33
CA GLN A 182 -24.16 3.06 -9.64
C GLN A 182 -22.99 2.06 -9.62
N GLY A 183 -22.33 1.90 -8.47
CA GLY A 183 -21.18 1.01 -8.30
C GLY A 183 -19.95 1.70 -7.72
N GLN A 184 -18.93 0.89 -7.41
CA GLN A 184 -17.77 1.34 -6.66
C GLN A 184 -16.72 1.96 -7.58
N VAL A 185 -16.01 2.98 -7.10
CA VAL A 185 -15.02 3.72 -7.88
C VAL A 185 -13.71 3.83 -7.11
N LEU A 186 -12.59 3.50 -7.74
CA LEU A 186 -11.26 3.78 -7.17
C LEU A 186 -10.85 5.21 -7.45
N ILE A 187 -10.17 5.83 -6.49
CA ILE A 187 -9.57 7.15 -6.64
C ILE A 187 -8.09 7.06 -6.31
N GLU A 188 -7.27 7.62 -7.20
CA GLU A 188 -5.88 7.97 -6.93
C GLU A 188 -5.73 9.49 -7.03
N VAL A 189 -4.95 10.07 -6.12
CA VAL A 189 -4.74 11.50 -5.99
C VAL A 189 -3.29 11.83 -6.27
N LYS A 190 -3.05 12.80 -7.17
CA LYS A 190 -1.70 13.32 -7.45
C LYS A 190 -1.70 14.84 -7.35
N ASN A 191 -1.08 15.38 -6.31
CA ASN A 191 -1.08 16.83 -6.03
C ASN A 191 0.20 17.56 -6.50
N TRP A 192 0.83 17.07 -7.58
CA TRP A 192 2.13 17.58 -8.03
C TRP A 192 1.99 18.87 -8.84
N ALA A 193 3.05 19.70 -8.85
CA ALA A 193 3.08 20.95 -9.63
C ALA A 193 3.15 20.73 -11.15
N ASN A 194 3.80 19.65 -11.58
CA ASN A 194 3.91 19.31 -13.00
C ASN A 194 2.74 18.40 -13.37
N LEU A 195 1.79 18.93 -14.14
CA LEU A 195 0.60 18.22 -14.57
C LEU A 195 0.91 16.94 -15.36
N ASN A 196 1.86 16.99 -16.30
CA ASN A 196 2.19 15.82 -17.12
C ASN A 196 2.77 14.69 -16.28
N SER A 197 3.63 15.01 -15.31
CA SER A 197 4.15 14.03 -14.36
C SER A 197 3.06 13.48 -13.45
N ALA A 198 2.13 14.33 -12.98
CA ALA A 198 0.99 13.91 -12.16
C ALA A 198 0.07 12.93 -12.93
N ILE A 199 -0.26 13.27 -14.19
CA ILE A 199 -1.06 12.42 -15.08
C ILE A 199 -0.33 11.11 -15.35
N SER A 200 0.95 11.15 -15.71
CA SER A 200 1.72 9.96 -16.05
C SER A 200 1.83 9.00 -14.86
N GLU A 201 2.20 9.48 -13.69
CA GLU A 201 2.35 8.64 -12.48
C GLU A 201 0.99 8.15 -11.98
N GLY A 202 -0.04 9.00 -11.97
CA GLY A 202 -1.41 8.61 -11.62
C GLY A 202 -1.99 7.56 -12.56
N LYS A 203 -1.73 7.68 -13.87
CA LYS A 203 -2.12 6.67 -14.87
C LYS A 203 -1.42 5.34 -14.60
N HIS A 204 -0.11 5.33 -14.38
CA HIS A 204 0.60 4.09 -14.05
C HIS A 204 0.04 3.41 -12.80
N ASP A 205 -0.25 4.17 -11.74
CA ASP A 205 -0.78 3.64 -10.49
C ASP A 205 -2.19 3.04 -10.70
N LEU A 206 -3.09 3.75 -11.38
CA LEU A 206 -4.44 3.25 -11.67
C LEU A 206 -4.46 2.03 -12.62
N LEU A 207 -3.63 2.03 -13.67
CA LEU A 207 -3.49 0.86 -14.56
C LEU A 207 -3.06 -0.38 -13.75
N TYR A 208 -2.13 -0.22 -12.81
CA TYR A 208 -1.69 -1.29 -11.92
C TYR A 208 -2.84 -1.77 -11.01
N TYR A 209 -3.57 -0.86 -10.35
CA TYR A 209 -4.70 -1.22 -9.49
C TYR A 209 -5.82 -1.94 -10.24
N ASN A 210 -6.20 -1.46 -11.43
CA ASN A 210 -7.18 -2.11 -12.29
C ASN A 210 -6.74 -3.53 -12.66
N SER A 211 -5.44 -3.75 -12.85
CA SER A 211 -4.89 -5.07 -13.18
C SER A 211 -5.01 -6.06 -12.03
N LEU A 212 -4.87 -5.60 -10.77
CA LEU A 212 -5.00 -6.45 -9.59
C LEU A 212 -6.39 -7.10 -9.51
N LEU A 213 -7.41 -6.37 -9.95
CA LEU A 213 -8.83 -6.72 -9.82
C LEU A 213 -9.41 -7.41 -11.06
N LYS A 214 -8.61 -7.61 -12.11
CA LYS A 214 -9.07 -8.23 -13.36
C LYS A 214 -9.54 -9.69 -13.17
N ASP A 215 -8.90 -10.42 -12.28
CA ASP A 215 -9.29 -11.78 -11.92
C ASP A 215 -10.34 -11.72 -10.79
N LYS A 216 -11.60 -12.10 -11.07
CA LYS A 216 -12.69 -12.04 -10.09
C LYS A 216 -12.55 -13.03 -8.93
N MET A 217 -11.76 -14.09 -9.11
CA MET A 217 -11.53 -15.12 -8.09
C MET A 217 -10.33 -14.79 -7.21
N LEU A 218 -9.24 -14.33 -7.83
CA LEU A 218 -7.97 -14.10 -7.16
C LEU A 218 -7.70 -12.62 -6.84
N GLY A 219 -8.46 -11.71 -7.43
CA GLY A 219 -8.49 -10.29 -7.13
C GLY A 219 -9.49 -9.98 -6.01
N ALA A 220 -9.12 -9.11 -5.07
CA ALA A 220 -10.11 -8.49 -4.18
C ALA A 220 -9.71 -7.08 -3.76
N SER A 221 -10.72 -6.30 -3.39
CA SER A 221 -10.59 -5.08 -2.60
C SER A 221 -11.03 -5.38 -1.17
N THR A 222 -10.33 -4.84 -0.19
CA THR A 222 -10.63 -5.08 1.23
C THR A 222 -10.42 -3.83 2.08
N HIS A 223 -11.15 -3.69 3.19
CA HIS A 223 -10.96 -2.65 4.20
C HIS A 223 -11.12 -3.26 5.60
N ILE A 224 -10.11 -3.12 6.47
CA ILE A 224 -10.12 -3.69 7.84
C ILE A 224 -10.57 -5.18 7.84
N SER A 225 -10.09 -5.96 6.86
CA SER A 225 -10.44 -7.38 6.64
C SER A 225 -11.83 -7.66 6.07
N GLU A 226 -12.67 -6.64 5.88
CA GLU A 226 -13.94 -6.76 5.16
C GLU A 226 -13.70 -6.76 3.65
N LYS A 227 -14.42 -7.61 2.93
CA LYS A 227 -14.36 -7.67 1.47
C LYS A 227 -15.22 -6.54 0.89
N LEU A 228 -14.60 -5.68 0.09
CA LEU A 228 -15.31 -4.64 -0.65
C LEU A 228 -15.73 -5.16 -2.03
N PRO A 229 -16.84 -4.66 -2.59
CA PRO A 229 -17.20 -4.92 -3.97
C PRO A 229 -16.09 -4.46 -4.93
N THR A 230 -16.01 -5.09 -6.10
CA THR A 230 -15.00 -4.73 -7.10
C THR A 230 -15.39 -3.41 -7.79
N PRO A 231 -14.50 -2.39 -7.77
CA PRO A 231 -14.70 -1.15 -8.49
C PRO A 231 -15.01 -1.34 -9.97
N ILE A 232 -16.00 -0.60 -10.47
CA ILE A 232 -16.40 -0.59 -11.88
C ILE A 232 -15.57 0.41 -12.71
N ASN A 233 -15.01 1.43 -12.06
CA ASN A 233 -14.26 2.50 -12.70
C ASN A 233 -13.15 3.00 -11.77
N SER A 234 -12.13 3.65 -12.33
CA SER A 234 -11.11 4.33 -11.55
C SER A 234 -10.89 5.75 -12.06
N ILE A 235 -10.58 6.66 -11.14
CA ILE A 235 -10.49 8.09 -11.39
C ILE A 235 -9.18 8.63 -10.80
N LEU A 236 -8.44 9.37 -11.61
CA LEU A 236 -7.31 10.17 -11.17
C LEU A 236 -7.81 11.57 -10.82
N VAL A 237 -7.50 12.03 -9.62
CA VAL A 237 -7.82 13.38 -9.13
C VAL A 237 -6.51 14.16 -8.95
N ILE A 238 -6.46 15.37 -9.52
CA ILE A 238 -5.29 16.25 -9.43
C ILE A 238 -5.76 17.59 -8.85
N PRO A 239 -5.85 17.72 -7.51
CA PRO A 239 -6.54 18.84 -6.88
C PRO A 239 -5.96 20.20 -7.24
N ARG A 240 -4.63 20.32 -7.18
CA ARG A 240 -3.87 21.53 -7.55
C ARG A 240 -4.17 22.06 -8.94
N HIS A 241 -4.54 21.19 -9.88
CA HIS A 241 -4.87 21.57 -11.25
C HIS A 241 -6.38 21.58 -11.53
N GLY A 242 -7.21 21.08 -10.61
CA GLY A 242 -8.64 20.87 -10.80
C GLY A 242 -8.95 19.93 -11.96
N ILE A 243 -8.17 18.85 -12.10
CA ILE A 243 -8.31 17.90 -13.20
C ILE A 243 -8.77 16.55 -12.66
N ILE A 244 -9.69 15.93 -13.40
CA ILE A 244 -10.17 14.59 -13.14
C ILE A 244 -10.10 13.77 -14.43
N GLN A 245 -9.49 12.59 -14.38
CA GLN A 245 -9.39 11.69 -15.54
C GLN A 245 -9.91 10.30 -15.18
N LYS A 246 -10.73 9.72 -16.06
CA LYS A 246 -11.17 8.32 -15.93
C LYS A 246 -10.10 7.40 -16.52
N ILE A 247 -9.71 6.37 -15.78
CA ILE A 247 -8.71 5.38 -16.20
C ILE A 247 -9.24 4.00 -15.84
N SER A 248 -9.82 3.27 -16.80
CA SER A 248 -10.44 1.96 -16.56
C SER A 248 -9.59 0.78 -17.05
N ASP A 249 -8.57 1.04 -17.86
CA ASP A 249 -7.79 -0.03 -18.48
C ASP A 249 -6.87 -0.73 -17.47
N PRO A 250 -6.62 -2.04 -17.62
CA PRO A 250 -5.52 -2.72 -16.96
C PRO A 250 -4.21 -2.57 -17.77
N ILE A 251 -3.09 -2.92 -17.15
CA ILE A 251 -1.80 -3.12 -17.82
C ILE A 251 -1.94 -4.27 -18.84
N PRO A 252 -1.61 -4.05 -20.12
CA PRO A 252 -1.56 -5.13 -21.11
C PRO A 252 -0.53 -6.19 -20.71
N LYS A 253 -0.87 -7.48 -20.88
CA LYS A 253 -0.01 -8.62 -20.51
C LYS A 253 0.51 -8.56 -19.07
N TYR A 254 -0.34 -8.09 -18.16
CA TYR A 254 -0.01 -7.89 -16.74
C TYR A 254 0.59 -9.14 -16.07
N ARG A 255 -0.02 -10.32 -16.31
CA ARG A 255 0.41 -11.57 -15.67
C ARG A 255 1.77 -12.00 -16.19
N GLU A 256 1.99 -11.92 -17.49
CA GLU A 256 3.26 -12.27 -18.13
C GLU A 256 4.39 -11.38 -17.63
N ILE A 257 4.15 -10.08 -17.52
CA ILE A 257 5.12 -9.13 -16.94
C ILE A 257 5.41 -9.46 -15.47
N ALA A 258 4.37 -9.77 -14.69
CA ALA A 258 4.56 -10.16 -13.29
C ALA A 258 5.37 -11.45 -13.14
N VAL A 259 5.19 -12.41 -14.05
CA VAL A 259 6.01 -13.63 -14.10
C VAL A 259 7.47 -13.26 -14.34
N GLU A 260 7.78 -12.39 -15.31
CA GLU A 260 9.15 -11.90 -15.54
C GLU A 260 9.73 -11.18 -14.31
N ILE A 261 8.91 -10.37 -13.62
CA ILE A 261 9.34 -9.73 -12.36
C ILE A 261 9.72 -10.77 -11.30
N TRP A 262 8.95 -11.86 -11.17
CA TRP A 262 9.30 -12.95 -10.24
C TRP A 262 10.62 -13.64 -10.61
N LYS A 263 10.86 -13.89 -11.90
CA LYS A 263 12.16 -14.42 -12.38
C LYS A 263 13.31 -13.52 -11.96
N ILE A 264 13.18 -12.22 -12.22
CA ILE A 264 14.18 -11.21 -11.86
C ILE A 264 14.41 -11.18 -10.34
N LYS A 265 13.33 -11.18 -9.55
CA LYS A 265 13.45 -11.17 -8.09
C LYS A 265 14.16 -12.41 -7.56
N ARG A 266 13.80 -13.60 -8.04
CA ARG A 266 14.42 -14.86 -7.62
C ARG A 266 15.92 -14.85 -7.94
N ALA A 267 16.28 -14.57 -9.19
CA ALA A 267 17.68 -14.53 -9.62
C ALA A 267 18.49 -13.48 -8.83
N ALA A 268 17.92 -12.29 -8.59
CA ALA A 268 18.57 -11.25 -7.78
C ALA A 268 18.76 -11.65 -6.31
N ILE A 269 17.80 -12.38 -5.74
CA ILE A 269 17.83 -12.80 -4.34
C ILE A 269 18.81 -13.95 -4.13
N VAL A 270 18.73 -14.99 -4.97
CA VAL A 270 19.46 -16.25 -4.83
C VAL A 270 20.84 -16.17 -5.47
N GLU A 271 20.92 -15.75 -6.73
CA GLU A 271 22.12 -15.88 -7.56
C GLU A 271 22.90 -14.57 -7.72
N LYS A 272 22.30 -13.44 -7.33
CA LYS A 272 22.85 -12.09 -7.53
C LYS A 272 23.09 -11.76 -9.02
N LYS A 273 22.23 -12.27 -9.92
CA LYS A 273 22.34 -12.07 -11.37
C LYS A 273 21.51 -10.93 -11.93
N LEU A 274 21.99 -10.34 -13.03
CA LEU A 274 21.29 -9.32 -13.81
C LEU A 274 20.61 -9.94 -15.05
N PRO A 275 19.36 -9.56 -15.36
CA PRO A 275 18.73 -10.00 -16.61
C PRO A 275 19.42 -9.40 -17.83
N TYR A 276 19.43 -10.16 -18.93
CA TYR A 276 19.73 -9.61 -20.25
C TYR A 276 18.68 -8.56 -20.64
N VAL A 277 19.15 -7.40 -21.09
CA VAL A 277 18.32 -6.34 -21.66
C VAL A 277 19.10 -5.56 -22.70
N LYS A 278 18.44 -5.26 -23.82
CA LYS A 278 18.98 -4.38 -24.84
C LYS A 278 19.22 -2.99 -24.24
N THR A 279 20.43 -2.48 -24.37
CA THR A 279 20.79 -1.17 -23.85
C THR A 279 20.13 -0.06 -24.66
N GLU A 280 19.43 0.85 -23.98
CA GLU A 280 18.87 2.06 -24.58
C GLU A 280 19.67 3.29 -24.12
N PRO A 281 20.43 3.95 -25.02
CA PRO A 281 21.30 5.07 -24.63
C PRO A 281 20.57 6.22 -23.92
N SER A 282 19.34 6.52 -24.32
CA SER A 282 18.49 7.55 -23.72
C SER A 282 18.19 7.28 -22.24
N ILE A 283 17.91 6.02 -21.89
CA ILE A 283 17.65 5.57 -20.52
C ILE A 283 18.96 5.47 -19.73
N CYS A 284 19.99 4.86 -20.33
CA CYS A 284 21.26 4.61 -19.66
C CYS A 284 22.04 5.89 -19.33
N LYS A 285 21.93 6.95 -20.15
CA LYS A 285 22.69 8.21 -19.98
C LYS A 285 22.47 8.86 -18.60
N ARG A 286 21.25 8.79 -18.06
CA ARG A 286 20.88 9.40 -16.76
C ARG A 286 20.63 8.37 -15.66
N CYS A 287 20.93 7.10 -15.91
CA CYS A 287 20.67 6.03 -14.95
C CYS A 287 21.70 6.05 -13.81
N GLY A 288 21.26 6.31 -12.58
CA GLY A 288 22.14 6.28 -11.41
C GLY A 288 22.76 4.90 -11.13
N PHE A 289 22.17 3.83 -11.66
CA PHE A 289 22.64 2.45 -11.52
C PHE A 289 23.63 2.03 -12.60
N LYS A 290 23.96 2.89 -13.58
CA LYS A 290 24.80 2.55 -14.75
C LYS A 290 26.13 1.88 -14.36
N LYS A 291 26.76 2.33 -13.26
CA LYS A 291 28.03 1.79 -12.72
C LYS A 291 27.93 0.39 -12.12
N TYR A 292 26.74 -0.21 -12.08
CA TYR A 292 26.52 -1.58 -11.63
C TYR A 292 26.06 -2.49 -12.77
N CYS A 293 25.99 -1.97 -14.00
CA CYS A 293 25.50 -2.70 -15.17
C CYS A 293 26.64 -3.22 -16.06
N HIS A 294 27.82 -3.48 -15.49
CA HIS A 294 29.03 -3.86 -16.24
C HIS A 294 29.00 -5.31 -16.75
N GLU A 295 28.24 -6.18 -16.07
CA GLU A 295 28.11 -7.58 -16.45
C GLU A 295 27.16 -7.74 -17.66
N GLU A 296 27.49 -8.68 -18.53
CA GLU A 296 26.53 -9.20 -19.50
C GLU A 296 25.38 -9.86 -18.73
N GLY A 297 24.16 -9.62 -19.19
CA GLY A 297 22.98 -10.12 -18.50
C GLY A 297 22.67 -11.51 -18.98
N GLU A 298 22.02 -12.30 -18.14
CA GLU A 298 21.72 -13.69 -18.43
C GLU A 298 20.22 -13.89 -18.73
N THR A 299 19.92 -15.01 -19.39
CA THR A 299 18.54 -15.52 -19.45
C THR A 299 18.20 -16.11 -18.10
N LEU A 300 17.05 -15.72 -17.55
CA LEU A 300 16.65 -16.11 -16.19
C LEU A 300 15.68 -17.30 -16.24
N GLU A 301 15.85 -18.21 -15.28
CA GLU A 301 14.93 -19.33 -15.07
C GLU A 301 13.55 -18.85 -14.62
N GLN A 302 12.52 -19.69 -14.84
CA GLN A 302 11.20 -19.42 -14.31
C GLN A 302 11.22 -19.44 -12.78
N ALA A 303 10.37 -18.63 -12.15
CA ALA A 303 10.25 -18.60 -10.71
C ALA A 303 8.78 -18.48 -10.31
N LYS A 304 8.35 -19.36 -9.41
CA LYS A 304 7.02 -19.32 -8.81
C LYS A 304 7.02 -18.34 -7.62
N PRO A 305 5.90 -17.64 -7.32
CA PRO A 305 5.86 -16.66 -6.25
C PRO A 305 6.09 -17.30 -4.87
N LEU A 306 7.14 -16.88 -4.17
CA LEU A 306 7.46 -17.42 -2.84
C LEU A 306 6.31 -17.33 -1.81
N PRO A 307 5.49 -16.24 -1.77
CA PRO A 307 4.33 -16.20 -0.87
C PRO A 307 3.27 -17.26 -1.21
N LEU A 308 3.08 -17.60 -2.50
CA LEU A 308 2.14 -18.64 -2.91
C LEU A 308 2.66 -20.02 -2.50
N ILE A 309 3.92 -20.34 -2.79
CA ILE A 309 4.57 -21.59 -2.35
C ILE A 309 4.39 -21.75 -0.83
N SER A 310 4.69 -20.70 -0.08
CA SER A 310 4.58 -20.71 1.37
C SER A 310 3.13 -20.82 1.88
N ALA A 311 2.15 -20.27 1.16
CA ALA A 311 0.74 -20.41 1.50
C ALA A 311 0.25 -21.85 1.26
N ILE A 312 0.69 -22.50 0.17
CA ILE A 312 0.41 -23.91 -0.12
C ILE A 312 1.05 -24.80 0.93
N ALA A 313 2.35 -24.61 1.23
CA ALA A 313 3.07 -25.34 2.27
C ALA A 313 2.40 -25.23 3.65
N ARG A 314 1.88 -24.03 4.00
CA ARG A 314 1.11 -23.83 5.24
C ARG A 314 -0.17 -24.65 5.29
N LYS A 315 -0.86 -24.76 4.14
CA LYS A 315 -2.10 -25.54 4.05
C LYS A 315 -1.82 -27.04 4.10
N GLU A 316 -0.77 -27.51 3.43
CA GLU A 316 -0.36 -28.92 3.46
C GLU A 316 0.11 -29.36 4.85
N ALA A 317 0.71 -28.46 5.63
CA ALA A 317 1.19 -28.74 6.97
C ALA A 317 0.33 -28.13 8.09
N GLU A 318 -0.94 -27.82 7.82
CA GLU A 318 -1.82 -27.09 8.74
C GLU A 318 -1.94 -27.76 10.11
N GLU A 319 -2.17 -29.08 10.14
CA GLU A 319 -2.30 -29.87 11.37
C GLU A 319 -1.01 -29.85 12.22
N ASP A 320 0.15 -30.05 11.57
CA ASP A 320 1.46 -30.04 12.24
C ASP A 320 1.80 -28.65 12.81
N LEU A 321 1.46 -27.60 12.07
CA LEU A 321 1.64 -26.22 12.49
C LEU A 321 0.71 -25.87 13.66
N GLU A 322 -0.56 -26.29 13.61
CA GLU A 322 -1.52 -26.04 14.68
C GLU A 322 -1.13 -26.77 15.97
N LYS A 323 -0.74 -28.05 15.87
CA LYS A 323 -0.23 -28.83 17.00
C LYS A 323 1.00 -28.15 17.62
N SER A 324 1.96 -27.76 16.79
CA SER A 324 3.17 -27.06 17.23
C SER A 324 2.86 -25.74 17.93
N ARG A 325 1.92 -24.95 17.40
CA ARG A 325 1.48 -23.69 18.01
C ARG A 325 0.78 -23.93 19.34
N LYS A 326 -0.14 -24.89 19.43
CA LYS A 326 -0.87 -25.23 20.67
C LYS A 326 0.08 -25.70 21.77
N GLU A 327 1.06 -26.55 21.44
CA GLU A 327 2.07 -27.02 22.39
C GLU A 327 2.99 -25.89 22.88
N MET A 328 3.37 -24.97 21.98
CA MET A 328 4.36 -23.92 22.28
C MET A 328 3.76 -22.62 22.86
N LEU A 329 2.48 -22.33 22.61
CA LEU A 329 1.74 -21.18 23.18
C LEU A 329 1.22 -21.43 24.61
N ARG A 330 1.34 -22.65 25.13
CA ARG A 330 1.02 -22.95 26.55
C ARG A 330 2.02 -22.26 27.47
N LEU A 331 1.66 -21.09 27.97
CA LEU A 331 2.40 -20.40 29.02
C LEU A 331 2.24 -21.15 30.36
N PRO A 332 3.25 -21.12 31.24
CA PRO A 332 3.10 -21.66 32.59
C PRO A 332 1.90 -21.03 33.31
N ASN A 333 1.24 -21.79 34.17
CA ASN A 333 0.13 -21.28 34.98
C ASN A 333 0.60 -20.05 35.79
N GLY A 334 -0.22 -19.00 35.81
CA GLY A 334 0.11 -17.76 36.52
C GLY A 334 1.11 -16.83 35.80
N PHE A 335 1.63 -17.19 34.62
CA PHE A 335 2.60 -16.37 33.89
C PHE A 335 2.09 -14.94 33.63
N SER A 336 0.87 -14.80 33.10
CA SER A 336 0.29 -13.49 32.78
C SER A 336 0.11 -12.64 34.04
N VAL A 337 -0.38 -13.25 35.13
CA VAL A 337 -0.56 -12.58 36.43
C VAL A 337 0.79 -12.09 36.94
N ALA A 338 1.82 -12.94 36.95
CA ALA A 338 3.17 -12.57 37.35
C ALA A 338 3.74 -11.42 36.50
N TYR A 339 3.59 -11.48 35.18
CA TYR A 339 4.07 -10.44 34.27
C TYR A 339 3.42 -9.07 34.55
N PHE A 340 2.09 -9.02 34.69
CA PHE A 340 1.38 -7.77 34.94
C PHE A 340 1.63 -7.21 36.34
N THR A 341 1.78 -8.06 37.35
CA THR A 341 2.18 -7.64 38.71
C THR A 341 3.57 -7.01 38.68
N LEU A 342 4.55 -7.68 38.07
CA LEU A 342 5.92 -7.16 37.93
C LEU A 342 5.96 -5.86 37.12
N LYS A 343 5.14 -5.74 36.05
CA LYS A 343 5.01 -4.50 35.28
C LYS A 343 4.51 -3.33 36.14
N LYS A 344 3.52 -3.58 37.01
CA LYS A 344 2.95 -2.57 37.92
C LYS A 344 3.97 -2.14 38.98
N GLU A 345 4.76 -3.07 39.51
CA GLU A 345 5.82 -2.77 40.48
C GLU A 345 7.01 -2.05 39.85
N ALA A 346 7.43 -2.45 38.66
CA ALA A 346 8.48 -1.76 37.91
C ALA A 346 8.09 -0.31 37.59
N ALA A 347 6.81 -0.06 37.25
CA ALA A 347 6.29 1.29 37.05
C ALA A 347 6.33 2.17 38.32
N LYS A 348 6.40 1.56 39.50
CA LYS A 348 6.60 2.25 40.79
C LYS A 348 8.08 2.41 41.17
N GLY A 349 9.00 2.09 40.27
CA GLY A 349 10.45 2.22 40.49
C GLY A 349 11.14 1.01 41.11
N ASN A 350 10.46 -0.15 41.22
CA ASN A 350 11.09 -1.36 41.75
C ASN A 350 12.02 -2.01 40.70
N LEU A 351 13.34 -1.85 40.89
CA LEU A 351 14.37 -2.38 39.99
C LEU A 351 14.39 -3.92 39.92
N LYS A 352 14.17 -4.61 41.04
CA LYS A 352 14.11 -6.09 41.06
C LYS A 352 12.89 -6.59 40.26
N ALA A 353 11.78 -5.86 40.31
CA ALA A 353 10.60 -6.20 39.51
C ALA A 353 10.85 -5.97 38.00
N LEU A 354 11.59 -4.91 37.64
CA LEU A 354 12.00 -4.64 36.26
C LEU A 354 12.90 -5.74 35.70
N GLU A 355 13.91 -6.18 36.44
CA GLU A 355 14.80 -7.29 36.06
C GLU A 355 14.03 -8.59 35.81
N LYS A 356 13.14 -8.97 36.74
CA LYS A 356 12.30 -10.17 36.60
C LYS A 356 11.34 -10.04 35.41
N MET A 357 10.76 -8.87 35.17
CA MET A 357 9.91 -8.63 34.00
C MET A 357 10.71 -8.79 32.70
N ASN A 358 11.95 -8.31 32.64
CA ASN A 358 12.83 -8.48 31.49
C ASN A 358 13.18 -9.96 31.25
N ALA A 359 13.43 -10.74 32.31
CA ALA A 359 13.63 -12.19 32.18
C ALA A 359 12.40 -12.91 31.61
N LEU A 360 11.18 -12.54 32.02
CA LEU A 360 9.95 -13.08 31.43
C LEU A 360 9.78 -12.69 29.95
N ARG A 361 10.18 -11.47 29.55
CA ARG A 361 10.20 -11.05 28.14
C ARG A 361 11.20 -11.85 27.31
N GLU A 362 12.38 -12.10 27.85
CA GLU A 362 13.40 -12.90 27.17
C GLU A 362 12.92 -14.35 26.99
N PHE A 363 12.26 -14.92 28.00
CA PHE A 363 11.62 -16.24 27.90
C PHE A 363 10.59 -16.31 26.76
N ILE A 364 9.68 -15.31 26.64
CA ILE A 364 8.72 -15.25 25.52
C ILE A 364 9.46 -15.13 24.18
N THR A 365 10.48 -14.27 24.13
CA THR A 365 11.27 -14.03 22.91
C THR A 365 11.97 -15.30 22.44
N GLN A 366 12.59 -16.04 23.36
CA GLN A 366 13.23 -17.33 23.08
C GLN A 366 12.20 -18.36 22.57
N ARG A 367 11.02 -18.44 23.22
CA ARG A 367 9.94 -19.31 22.76
C ARG A 367 9.46 -18.96 21.35
N HIS A 368 9.23 -17.67 21.06
CA HIS A 368 8.87 -17.22 19.72
C HIS A 368 9.93 -17.60 18.66
N ARG A 369 11.23 -17.48 18.98
CA ARG A 369 12.30 -17.92 18.08
C ARG A 369 12.24 -19.44 17.81
N THR A 370 11.98 -20.24 18.85
CA THR A 370 11.80 -21.70 18.70
C THR A 370 10.59 -22.05 17.84
N ILE A 371 9.46 -21.36 18.03
CA ILE A 371 8.25 -21.53 17.21
C ILE A 371 8.57 -21.25 15.75
N ILE A 372 9.18 -20.09 15.46
CA ILE A 372 9.55 -19.70 14.10
C ILE A 372 10.46 -20.73 13.46
N LYS A 373 11.47 -21.24 14.19
CA LYS A 373 12.38 -22.26 13.66
C LYS A 373 11.64 -23.56 13.29
N LYS A 374 10.72 -24.02 14.15
CA LYS A 374 9.91 -25.21 13.88
C LYS A 374 8.95 -24.99 12.71
N GLU A 375 8.31 -23.83 12.64
CA GLU A 375 7.45 -23.47 11.49
C GLU A 375 8.25 -23.49 10.19
N ILE A 376 9.45 -22.90 10.15
CA ILE A 376 10.32 -22.93 8.97
C ILE A 376 10.65 -24.37 8.57
N GLU A 377 10.97 -25.23 9.55
CA GLU A 377 11.26 -26.65 9.30
C GLU A 377 10.07 -27.40 8.72
N THR A 378 8.89 -27.19 9.29
CA THR A 378 7.64 -27.80 8.84
C THR A 378 7.29 -27.33 7.42
N LEU A 379 7.37 -26.03 7.14
CA LEU A 379 7.11 -25.50 5.80
C LEU A 379 8.09 -26.04 4.76
N PHE A 380 9.39 -26.04 5.09
CA PHE A 380 10.42 -26.56 4.19
C PHE A 380 10.20 -28.04 3.87
N LYS A 381 9.80 -28.86 4.86
CA LYS A 381 9.48 -30.28 4.65
C LYS A 381 8.27 -30.51 3.75
N ALA A 382 7.28 -29.62 3.79
CA ALA A 382 6.10 -29.74 2.93
C ALA A 382 6.45 -29.54 1.45
N MET A 383 7.32 -28.58 1.13
CA MET A 383 7.66 -28.23 -0.26
C MET A 383 9.16 -28.03 -0.50
N PRO A 384 10.00 -29.06 -0.29
CA PRO A 384 11.46 -28.89 -0.27
C PRO A 384 12.01 -28.38 -1.61
N ASN A 385 11.59 -28.96 -2.73
CA ASN A 385 12.08 -28.60 -4.06
C ASN A 385 11.77 -27.12 -4.39
N GLU A 386 10.55 -26.68 -4.10
CA GLU A 386 10.11 -25.30 -4.36
C GLU A 386 10.89 -24.27 -3.51
N PHE A 387 11.24 -24.63 -2.28
CA PHE A 387 12.06 -23.76 -1.43
C PHE A 387 13.54 -23.80 -1.80
N GLU A 388 14.07 -24.94 -2.28
CA GLU A 388 15.44 -25.03 -2.79
C GLU A 388 15.65 -24.12 -4.01
N GLU A 389 14.67 -24.00 -4.90
CA GLU A 389 14.71 -23.01 -5.97
C GLU A 389 14.88 -21.57 -5.42
N TRP A 390 14.39 -21.29 -4.22
CA TRP A 390 14.54 -19.99 -3.55
C TRP A 390 15.76 -19.90 -2.62
N GLY A 391 16.74 -20.79 -2.73
CA GLY A 391 17.94 -20.79 -1.86
C GLY A 391 17.72 -21.49 -0.52
N GLY A 392 16.71 -22.37 -0.46
CA GLY A 392 16.49 -23.36 0.58
C GLY A 392 16.14 -22.78 1.95
N LYS A 393 16.35 -23.60 2.97
CA LYS A 393 16.05 -23.26 4.38
C LYS A 393 16.78 -21.99 4.87
N ALA A 394 17.97 -21.71 4.32
CA ALA A 394 18.74 -20.51 4.65
C ALA A 394 17.98 -19.22 4.30
N LEU A 395 17.32 -19.17 3.13
CA LEU A 395 16.49 -18.03 2.75
C LEU A 395 15.31 -17.87 3.71
N LEU A 396 14.62 -18.96 4.04
CA LEU A 396 13.50 -18.91 4.98
C LEU A 396 13.94 -18.38 6.35
N ASN A 397 15.05 -18.85 6.91
CA ASN A 397 15.57 -18.35 8.19
C ASN A 397 15.82 -16.83 8.18
N ASN A 398 16.37 -16.31 7.07
CA ASN A 398 16.71 -14.89 6.96
C ASN A 398 15.49 -13.99 6.73
N TYR A 399 14.42 -14.52 6.14
CA TYR A 399 13.32 -13.69 5.63
C TYR A 399 11.92 -14.13 6.07
N TYR A 400 11.79 -15.12 6.96
CA TYR A 400 10.51 -15.70 7.39
C TYR A 400 9.47 -14.65 7.77
N MET A 401 9.83 -13.66 8.60
CA MET A 401 8.88 -12.64 9.05
C MET A 401 8.34 -11.79 7.90
N LYS A 402 9.16 -11.49 6.90
CA LYS A 402 8.73 -10.72 5.72
C LYS A 402 7.81 -11.56 4.81
N ILE A 403 8.16 -12.83 4.61
CA ILE A 403 7.38 -13.78 3.82
C ILE A 403 6.03 -14.01 4.50
N SER A 404 6.04 -14.32 5.80
CA SER A 404 4.85 -14.52 6.65
C SER A 404 3.91 -13.32 6.60
N ARG A 405 4.43 -12.09 6.67
CA ARG A 405 3.63 -10.87 6.53
C ARG A 405 2.95 -10.78 5.16
N ALA A 406 3.68 -11.06 4.08
CA ALA A 406 3.10 -11.06 2.73
C ALA A 406 1.99 -12.12 2.59
N ILE A 407 2.21 -13.32 3.13
CA ILE A 407 1.20 -14.39 3.14
C ILE A 407 -0.04 -13.95 3.91
N ASN A 408 0.11 -13.43 5.13
CA ASN A 408 -1.06 -13.06 5.95
C ASN A 408 -1.90 -11.95 5.30
N MET A 409 -1.28 -11.08 4.49
CA MET A 409 -2.00 -10.06 3.72
C MET A 409 -2.72 -10.65 2.50
N LEU A 410 -2.06 -11.55 1.75
CA LEU A 410 -2.56 -12.11 0.50
C LEU A 410 -3.52 -13.30 0.68
N PHE A 411 -3.22 -14.16 1.65
CA PHE A 411 -3.87 -15.43 1.96
C PHE A 411 -4.22 -15.53 3.46
N PRO A 412 -5.03 -14.59 4.00
CA PRO A 412 -5.47 -14.66 5.38
C PRO A 412 -6.27 -15.94 5.63
N GLN A 413 -5.94 -16.67 6.69
CA GLN A 413 -6.52 -17.99 6.98
C GLN A 413 -8.01 -17.94 7.34
N ILE A 414 -8.47 -16.77 7.80
CA ILE A 414 -9.87 -16.53 8.20
C ILE A 414 -10.75 -16.04 7.04
N GLU A 415 -10.21 -15.88 5.83
CA GLU A 415 -11.00 -15.41 4.67
C GLU A 415 -11.82 -16.56 4.07
N ASP A 416 -13.09 -16.25 3.77
CA ASP A 416 -13.98 -17.18 3.09
C ASP A 416 -13.37 -17.66 1.77
N LYS A 417 -13.54 -18.95 1.49
CA LYS A 417 -13.03 -19.61 0.26
C LYS A 417 -11.51 -19.59 0.12
N ILE A 418 -10.75 -19.38 1.19
CA ILE A 418 -9.28 -19.41 1.12
C ILE A 418 -8.73 -20.71 0.51
N GLU A 419 -9.34 -21.85 0.81
CA GLU A 419 -8.96 -23.14 0.22
C GLU A 419 -9.13 -23.16 -1.30
N GLU A 420 -10.24 -22.60 -1.80
CA GLU A 420 -10.51 -22.51 -3.22
C GLU A 420 -9.53 -21.56 -3.91
N ILE A 421 -9.23 -20.41 -3.29
CA ILE A 421 -8.25 -19.43 -3.75
C ILE A 421 -6.87 -20.09 -3.89
N ILE A 422 -6.40 -20.77 -2.84
CA ILE A 422 -5.11 -21.47 -2.84
C ILE A 422 -5.09 -22.55 -3.93
N ARG A 423 -6.16 -23.36 -4.05
CA ARG A 423 -6.28 -24.41 -5.06
C ARG A 423 -6.20 -23.86 -6.50
N VAL A 424 -6.89 -22.75 -6.78
CA VAL A 424 -6.88 -22.12 -8.12
C VAL A 424 -5.49 -21.53 -8.42
N SER A 425 -4.88 -20.81 -7.46
CA SER A 425 -3.52 -20.27 -7.63
C SER A 425 -2.48 -21.39 -7.82
N ARG A 426 -2.56 -22.48 -7.04
CA ARG A 426 -1.71 -23.66 -7.17
C ARG A 426 -1.73 -24.22 -8.58
N ARG A 427 -2.93 -24.44 -9.13
CA ARG A 427 -3.11 -24.95 -10.50
C ARG A 427 -2.50 -24.00 -11.55
N LYS A 428 -2.69 -22.69 -11.41
CA LYS A 428 -2.17 -21.70 -12.37
C LYS A 428 -0.64 -21.62 -12.42
N TRP A 429 0.04 -21.99 -11.34
CA TRP A 429 1.49 -21.97 -11.23
C TRP A 429 2.14 -23.35 -11.29
N ASN A 430 1.35 -24.41 -11.42
CA ASN A 430 1.81 -25.79 -11.42
C ASN A 430 2.72 -26.09 -10.21
N VAL A 431 2.21 -25.80 -9.02
CA VAL A 431 2.84 -26.05 -7.71
C VAL A 431 2.32 -27.34 -7.11
#